data_AF-A0A0F7ZXR1-F1
#
_entry.id   AF-A0A0F7ZXR1-F1
#
_cell.length_a   1.000
_cell.length_b   1.000
_cell.length_c   1.000
_cell.angle_alpha   90.00
_cell.angle_beta   90.00
_cell.angle_gamma   90.00
#
_symmetry.space_group_name_H-M   'P 1'
#
loop_
_entity.id
_entity.type
_entity.pdbx_description
1 polymer ?
#
loop_
_entity_poly.entity_id
_entity_poly.type
_entity_poly.pdbx_seq_one_letter_code
_entity_poly.pdbx_strand_id
1 'polypeptide(L)'
;METCLHLEKTLDPQMYGNVDKVNGACKNASDYCQNEIEGPFMFRKKYAYYDITHCYLDPSPPNRYLEYLAQEHVLQALGVPVNYTDASNAVVAAFNKTGDYARRNPRGNVESIAELLDAGIHVSMLYGDSDFACNWIGGERTSLAVKHSQADAFSRAGYADVVLDGAQSPGQVRQHGSFSFVRVYHSGHMVPYSQPRAAFELLRRVMHRKDVATGQVLLSRRYSTNGTFRSTKTLKMPPAPAVTCHTRAMASTCAENQVKAVQDGNATIAKGIVVKPEPAPGTCAGFKFRASSE
;
A
#
# COMPACT_ATOMS: atom_id res chain seq x y z
N MET A 1 -17.04 7.96 14.11
CA MET A 1 -17.08 6.56 13.63
C MET A 1 -18.36 5.85 14.07
N GLU A 2 -18.62 5.70 15.37
CA GLU A 2 -19.79 4.96 15.88
C GLU A 2 -21.13 5.43 15.31
N THR A 3 -21.35 6.73 15.20
CA THR A 3 -22.56 7.30 14.59
C THR A 3 -22.73 6.90 13.13
N CYS A 4 -21.64 6.86 12.33
CA CYS A 4 -21.70 6.39 10.94
C CYS A 4 -22.15 4.94 10.90
N LEU A 5 -21.46 4.05 11.63
CA LEU A 5 -21.74 2.62 11.63
C LEU A 5 -23.16 2.29 12.15
N HIS A 6 -23.64 3.02 13.15
CA HIS A 6 -24.99 2.86 13.66
C HIS A 6 -26.06 3.27 12.63
N LEU A 7 -25.87 4.42 11.98
CA LEU A 7 -26.81 4.91 10.96
C LEU A 7 -26.77 4.06 9.70
N GLU A 8 -25.58 3.64 9.26
CA GLU A 8 -25.38 2.70 8.15
C GLU A 8 -26.18 1.42 8.38
N LYS A 9 -25.97 0.75 9.52
CA LYS A 9 -26.67 -0.50 9.85
C LYS A 9 -28.20 -0.36 9.87
N THR A 10 -28.70 0.81 10.26
CA THR A 10 -30.14 1.04 10.47
C THR A 10 -30.84 1.54 9.22
N LEU A 11 -30.19 2.40 8.44
CA LEU A 11 -30.82 3.17 7.36
C LEU A 11 -30.27 2.84 5.97
N ASP A 12 -29.06 2.32 5.86
CA ASP A 12 -28.42 1.94 4.60
C ASP A 12 -27.65 0.61 4.72
N PRO A 13 -28.31 -0.49 5.14
CA PRO A 13 -27.64 -1.76 5.48
C PRO A 13 -27.02 -2.48 4.27
N GLN A 14 -27.35 -2.05 3.06
CA GLN A 14 -26.79 -2.59 1.81
C GLN A 14 -25.69 -1.69 1.22
N MET A 15 -25.36 -0.57 1.88
CA MET A 15 -24.38 0.42 1.41
C MET A 15 -24.66 0.95 0.00
N TYR A 16 -25.92 1.25 -0.32
CA TYR A 16 -26.22 1.87 -1.61
C TYR A 16 -25.74 3.32 -1.70
N GLY A 17 -25.44 3.97 -0.57
CA GLY A 17 -24.93 5.34 -0.55
C GLY A 17 -25.97 6.37 -0.99
N ASN A 18 -27.26 6.03 -0.93
CA ASN A 18 -28.39 6.85 -1.35
C ASN A 18 -29.16 7.48 -0.17
N VAL A 19 -28.64 7.37 1.06
CA VAL A 19 -29.23 7.97 2.26
C VAL A 19 -28.34 9.11 2.76
N ASP A 20 -28.76 10.36 2.50
CA ASP A 20 -27.96 11.56 2.79
C ASP A 20 -27.52 11.67 4.26
N LYS A 21 -28.39 11.29 5.20
CA LYS A 21 -28.07 11.29 6.63
C LYS A 21 -26.91 10.33 6.96
N VAL A 22 -26.88 9.16 6.32
CA VAL A 22 -25.80 8.18 6.49
C VAL A 22 -24.54 8.69 5.81
N ASN A 23 -24.65 9.17 4.56
CA ASN A 23 -23.55 9.74 3.79
C ASN A 23 -22.84 10.85 4.58
N GLY A 24 -23.59 11.81 5.15
CA GLY A 24 -23.01 12.89 5.93
C GLY A 24 -22.26 12.40 7.17
N ALA A 25 -22.83 11.45 7.93
CA ALA A 25 -22.19 10.90 9.11
C ALA A 25 -20.91 10.11 8.78
N CYS A 26 -20.94 9.30 7.71
CA CYS A 26 -19.80 8.50 7.27
C CYS A 26 -18.72 9.32 6.59
N LYS A 27 -19.11 10.36 5.84
CA LYS A 27 -18.17 11.33 5.30
C LYS A 27 -17.44 12.06 6.42
N ASN A 28 -18.14 12.57 7.44
CA ASN A 28 -17.50 13.24 8.57
C ASN A 28 -16.52 12.32 9.30
N ALA A 29 -16.86 11.03 9.47
CA ALA A 29 -15.94 10.06 10.05
C ALA A 29 -14.70 9.83 9.16
N SER A 30 -14.89 9.72 7.84
CA SER A 30 -13.81 9.55 6.87
C SER A 30 -12.88 10.77 6.81
N ASP A 31 -13.46 11.96 6.78
CA ASP A 31 -12.73 13.24 6.76
C ASP A 31 -11.87 13.38 8.03
N TYR A 32 -12.42 13.04 9.21
CA TYR A 32 -11.67 13.11 10.46
C TYR A 32 -10.44 12.20 10.43
N CYS A 33 -10.59 10.94 9.99
CA CYS A 33 -9.46 10.01 9.89
C CYS A 33 -8.39 10.54 8.91
N GLN A 34 -8.80 10.97 7.73
CA GLN A 34 -7.86 11.46 6.71
C GLN A 34 -7.18 12.77 7.12
N ASN A 35 -7.90 13.72 7.73
CA ASN A 35 -7.36 15.04 8.04
C ASN A 35 -6.60 15.09 9.36
N GLU A 36 -7.08 14.41 10.40
CA GLU A 36 -6.56 14.54 11.76
C GLU A 36 -5.59 13.42 12.14
N ILE A 37 -5.68 12.26 11.49
CA ILE A 37 -4.82 11.10 11.78
C ILE A 37 -3.72 10.97 10.73
N GLU A 38 -4.10 10.91 9.45
CA GLU A 38 -3.15 10.72 8.34
C GLU A 38 -2.52 12.04 7.88
N GLY A 39 -3.33 13.10 7.80
CA GLY A 39 -2.96 14.43 7.33
C GLY A 39 -1.69 15.01 7.98
N PRO A 40 -1.51 14.96 9.33
CA PRO A 40 -0.33 15.53 9.97
C PRO A 40 0.99 14.90 9.51
N PHE A 41 0.99 13.64 9.06
CA PHE A 41 2.18 13.02 8.47
C PHE A 41 2.51 13.66 7.11
N MET A 42 1.50 13.82 6.26
CA MET A 42 1.64 14.40 4.91
C MET A 42 2.04 15.86 4.94
N PHE A 43 1.41 16.67 5.80
CA PHE A 43 1.68 18.11 5.90
C PHE A 43 3.09 18.43 6.38
N ARG A 44 3.74 17.52 7.12
CA ARG A 44 5.14 17.70 7.53
C ARG A 44 6.12 17.64 6.37
N LYS A 45 5.73 17.11 5.21
CA LYS A 45 6.57 16.99 4.00
C LYS A 45 7.99 16.52 4.33
N LYS A 46 8.10 15.46 5.15
CA LYS A 46 9.41 14.90 5.56
C LYS A 46 9.67 13.56 4.89
N TYR A 47 8.75 12.62 5.07
CA TYR A 47 8.85 11.25 4.55
C TYR A 47 7.78 11.00 3.50
N ALA A 48 7.99 10.03 2.62
CA ALA A 48 6.97 9.63 1.65
C ALA A 48 5.81 8.90 2.32
N TYR A 49 4.61 9.09 1.78
CA TYR A 49 3.39 8.41 2.27
C TYR A 49 3.43 6.90 2.10
N TYR A 50 4.06 6.43 1.02
CA TYR A 50 4.12 5.02 0.66
C TYR A 50 5.44 4.33 1.04
N ASP A 51 6.45 5.08 1.48
CA ASP A 51 7.70 4.53 2.03
C ASP A 51 8.37 5.54 2.97
N ILE A 52 8.30 5.29 4.27
CA ILE A 52 8.85 6.20 5.29
C ILE A 52 10.38 6.31 5.26
N THR A 53 11.06 5.49 4.47
CA THR A 53 12.51 5.57 4.26
C THR A 53 12.89 6.53 3.13
N HIS A 54 11.91 7.00 2.37
CA HIS A 54 12.09 7.94 1.26
C HIS A 54 11.72 9.37 1.66
N CYS A 55 12.21 10.34 0.88
CA CYS A 55 11.75 11.73 1.01
C CYS A 55 10.29 11.86 0.53
N TYR A 56 9.55 12.85 1.05
CA TYR A 56 8.19 13.15 0.61
C TYR A 56 8.00 13.37 -0.90
N LEU A 57 9.07 13.75 -1.62
CA LEU A 57 9.10 13.78 -3.09
C LEU A 57 9.59 12.43 -3.62
N ASP A 58 8.75 11.40 -3.49
CA ASP A 58 9.12 10.03 -3.83
C ASP A 58 8.69 9.66 -5.25
N PRO A 59 9.65 9.43 -6.18
CA PRO A 59 9.33 8.96 -7.50
C PRO A 59 9.17 7.43 -7.57
N SER A 60 9.04 6.72 -6.45
CA SER A 60 9.01 5.25 -6.42
C SER A 60 7.59 4.70 -6.27
N PRO A 61 7.16 3.75 -7.13
CA PRO A 61 7.79 3.31 -8.38
C PRO A 61 7.89 4.44 -9.43
N PRO A 62 8.89 4.40 -10.35
CA PRO A 62 9.08 5.44 -11.37
C PRO A 62 7.83 5.71 -12.21
N ASN A 63 7.40 6.97 -12.25
CA ASN A 63 6.21 7.42 -12.99
C ASN A 63 6.43 7.51 -14.52
N ARG A 64 7.50 6.91 -15.06
CA ARG A 64 7.80 6.93 -16.51
C ARG A 64 6.72 6.24 -17.35
N TYR A 65 6.01 5.27 -16.76
CA TYR A 65 4.91 4.59 -17.44
C TYR A 65 3.77 5.55 -17.80
N LEU A 66 3.57 6.63 -17.04
CA LEU A 66 2.56 7.66 -17.35
C LEU A 66 2.85 8.36 -18.68
N GLU A 67 4.12 8.59 -18.99
CA GLU A 67 4.51 9.17 -20.28
C GLU A 67 4.38 8.16 -21.42
N TYR A 68 4.75 6.90 -21.17
CA TYR A 68 4.62 5.82 -22.15
C TYR A 68 3.15 5.58 -22.54
N LEU A 69 2.26 5.46 -21.55
CA LEU A 69 0.83 5.23 -21.78
C LEU A 69 0.10 6.45 -22.36
N ALA A 70 0.75 7.61 -22.41
CA ALA A 70 0.23 8.81 -23.06
C ALA A 70 0.69 8.98 -24.52
N GLN A 71 1.54 8.08 -25.03
CA GLN A 71 1.98 8.13 -26.42
C GLN A 71 0.87 7.65 -27.35
N GLU A 72 0.58 8.44 -28.39
CA GLU A 72 -0.50 8.15 -29.35
C GLU A 72 -0.38 6.74 -29.95
N HIS A 73 0.82 6.34 -30.37
CA HIS A 73 1.03 5.01 -30.95
C HIS A 73 0.80 3.87 -29.94
N VAL A 74 1.03 4.12 -28.65
CA VAL A 74 0.76 3.14 -27.57
C VAL A 74 -0.74 3.04 -27.33
N LEU A 75 -1.44 4.18 -27.23
CA LEU A 75 -2.90 4.20 -27.10
C LEU A 75 -3.59 3.53 -28.29
N GLN A 76 -3.14 3.81 -29.52
CA GLN A 76 -3.64 3.17 -30.73
C GLN A 76 -3.39 1.66 -30.75
N ALA A 77 -2.19 1.22 -30.37
CA ALA A 77 -1.86 -0.21 -30.31
C ALA A 77 -2.71 -0.96 -29.25
N LEU A 78 -3.07 -0.30 -28.16
CA LEU A 78 -3.95 -0.85 -27.11
C LEU A 78 -5.44 -0.68 -27.42
N GLY A 79 -5.81 0.06 -28.48
CA GLY A 79 -7.21 0.36 -28.81
C GLY A 79 -7.91 1.27 -27.80
N VAL A 80 -7.16 2.13 -27.11
CA VAL A 80 -7.69 3.04 -26.07
C VAL A 80 -8.11 4.37 -26.70
N PRO A 81 -9.40 4.74 -26.68
CA PRO A 81 -9.90 5.92 -27.39
C PRO A 81 -9.79 7.23 -26.58
N VAL A 82 -9.12 7.21 -25.43
CA VAL A 82 -9.07 8.32 -24.46
C VAL A 82 -7.66 8.53 -23.92
N ASN A 83 -7.40 9.73 -23.42
CA ASN A 83 -6.15 10.04 -22.72
C ASN A 83 -6.04 9.26 -21.41
N TYR A 84 -4.88 8.64 -21.20
CA TYR A 84 -4.61 7.92 -19.96
C TYR A 84 -4.30 8.86 -18.79
N THR A 85 -4.84 8.51 -17.62
CA THR A 85 -4.56 9.12 -16.31
C THR A 85 -4.45 8.02 -15.27
N ASP A 86 -3.55 8.18 -14.30
CA ASP A 86 -3.31 7.17 -13.25
C ASP A 86 -4.50 7.00 -12.29
N ALA A 87 -5.22 8.09 -12.02
CA ALA A 87 -6.37 8.11 -11.12
C ALA A 87 -7.49 9.02 -11.63
N SER A 88 -8.73 8.70 -11.26
CA SER A 88 -9.91 9.49 -11.59
C SER A 88 -10.43 10.27 -10.37
N ASN A 89 -10.27 11.59 -10.39
CA ASN A 89 -10.79 12.46 -9.34
C ASN A 89 -12.32 12.38 -9.20
N ALA A 90 -13.04 12.09 -10.29
CA ALA A 90 -14.48 11.90 -10.26
C ALA A 90 -14.87 10.67 -9.44
N VAL A 91 -14.13 9.57 -9.58
CA VAL A 91 -14.34 8.34 -8.79
C VAL A 91 -13.99 8.60 -7.33
N VAL A 92 -12.83 9.21 -7.05
CA VAL A 92 -12.43 9.56 -5.68
C VAL A 92 -13.47 10.45 -5.00
N ALA A 93 -13.98 11.48 -5.70
CA ALA A 93 -15.02 12.35 -5.18
C ALA A 93 -16.32 11.61 -4.89
N ALA A 94 -16.69 10.62 -5.71
CA ALA A 94 -17.89 9.81 -5.48
C ALA A 94 -17.79 8.95 -4.22
N PHE A 95 -16.66 8.26 -4.01
CA PHE A 95 -16.40 7.47 -2.79
C PHE A 95 -16.33 8.34 -1.54
N ASN A 96 -15.68 9.51 -1.63
CA ASN A 96 -15.61 10.46 -0.52
C ASN A 96 -16.97 11.07 -0.17
N LYS A 97 -17.84 11.29 -1.17
CA LYS A 97 -19.18 11.84 -0.96
C LYS A 97 -20.06 10.92 -0.11
N THR A 98 -19.95 9.61 -0.29
CA THR A 98 -20.71 8.62 0.49
C THR A 98 -20.04 8.26 1.81
N GLY A 99 -18.78 8.65 2.02
CA GLY A 99 -18.01 8.34 3.21
C GLY A 99 -17.55 6.89 3.27
N ASP A 100 -17.26 6.30 2.10
CA ASP A 100 -16.98 4.86 1.96
C ASP A 100 -15.82 4.36 2.82
N TYR A 101 -14.81 5.19 3.05
CA TYR A 101 -13.65 4.86 3.90
C TYR A 101 -14.04 4.45 5.33
N ALA A 102 -15.09 5.06 5.89
CA ALA A 102 -15.59 4.76 7.23
C ALA A 102 -16.70 3.69 7.25
N ARG A 103 -17.18 3.26 6.09
CA ARG A 103 -18.28 2.30 5.95
C ARG A 103 -17.79 0.86 6.09
N ARG A 104 -18.73 -0.05 6.33
CA ARG A 104 -18.47 -1.49 6.39
C ARG A 104 -19.40 -2.20 5.46
N ASN A 105 -18.85 -3.07 4.60
CA ASN A 105 -19.67 -3.93 3.76
C ASN A 105 -20.76 -4.64 4.59
N PRO A 106 -21.90 -5.04 4.00
CA PRO A 106 -23.02 -5.62 4.77
C PRO A 106 -22.65 -6.83 5.64
N ARG A 107 -21.58 -7.55 5.25
CA ARG A 107 -21.01 -8.69 5.98
C ARG A 107 -19.86 -8.31 6.93
N GLY A 108 -19.34 -7.09 6.84
CA GLY A 108 -18.12 -6.60 7.48
C GLY A 108 -16.86 -6.94 6.69
N ASN A 109 -15.90 -6.00 6.59
CA ASN A 109 -14.66 -6.20 5.83
C ASN A 109 -13.77 -7.31 6.43
N VAL A 110 -13.58 -7.31 7.75
CA VAL A 110 -12.77 -8.32 8.48
C VAL A 110 -13.50 -9.67 8.54
N GLU A 111 -14.81 -9.63 8.73
CA GLU A 111 -15.68 -10.80 8.75
C GLU A 111 -15.74 -11.49 7.38
N SER A 112 -15.71 -10.72 6.28
CA SER A 112 -15.61 -11.29 4.93
C SER A 112 -14.34 -12.12 4.75
N ILE A 113 -13.22 -11.73 5.37
CA ILE A 113 -11.99 -12.54 5.37
C ILE A 113 -12.21 -13.86 6.15
N ALA A 114 -12.91 -13.80 7.27
CA ALA A 114 -13.22 -15.00 8.06
C ALA A 114 -14.10 -15.99 7.26
N GLU A 115 -15.13 -15.48 6.56
CA GLU A 115 -15.98 -16.29 5.69
C GLU A 115 -15.19 -17.00 4.59
N LEU A 116 -14.26 -16.29 3.94
CA LEU A 116 -13.38 -16.88 2.92
C LEU A 116 -12.53 -18.01 3.50
N LEU A 117 -11.92 -17.80 4.67
CA LEU A 117 -11.09 -18.80 5.34
C LEU A 117 -11.90 -20.04 5.75
N ASP A 118 -13.12 -19.85 6.27
CA ASP A 118 -13.99 -20.96 6.67
C ASP A 118 -14.57 -21.71 5.47
N ALA A 119 -14.71 -21.04 4.31
CA ALA A 119 -14.99 -21.67 3.03
C ALA A 119 -13.78 -22.42 2.42
N GLY A 120 -12.63 -22.43 3.10
CA GLY A 120 -11.40 -23.10 2.65
C GLY A 120 -10.58 -22.31 1.63
N ILE A 121 -10.91 -21.04 1.41
CA ILE A 121 -10.16 -20.15 0.52
C ILE A 121 -8.89 -19.68 1.26
N HIS A 122 -7.77 -19.68 0.54
CA HIS A 122 -6.49 -19.26 1.09
C HIS A 122 -6.39 -17.74 1.08
N VAL A 123 -6.04 -17.16 2.22
CA VAL A 123 -5.84 -15.72 2.35
C VAL A 123 -4.44 -15.46 2.88
N SER A 124 -3.69 -14.63 2.17
CA SER A 124 -2.39 -14.14 2.63
C SER A 124 -2.39 -12.61 2.64
N MET A 125 -2.17 -12.05 3.83
CA MET A 125 -2.04 -10.62 4.06
C MET A 125 -0.57 -10.23 3.95
N LEU A 126 -0.20 -9.49 2.90
CA LEU A 126 1.18 -9.11 2.59
C LEU A 126 1.38 -7.61 2.81
N TYR A 127 2.33 -7.25 3.68
CA TYR A 127 2.55 -5.86 4.10
C TYR A 127 4.04 -5.49 4.03
N GLY A 128 4.36 -4.38 3.40
CA GLY A 128 5.69 -3.78 3.45
C GLY A 128 5.94 -3.10 4.79
N ASP A 129 7.14 -3.26 5.35
CA ASP A 129 7.47 -2.76 6.68
C ASP A 129 7.85 -1.28 6.77
N SER A 130 8.00 -0.59 5.63
CA SER A 130 8.17 0.87 5.54
C SER A 130 6.94 1.61 5.01
N ASP A 131 5.82 0.94 4.74
CA ASP A 131 4.58 1.62 4.36
C ASP A 131 3.96 2.37 5.54
N PHE A 132 3.60 3.65 5.35
CA PHE A 132 2.81 4.40 6.32
C PHE A 132 1.31 4.24 6.08
N ALA A 133 0.88 4.42 4.83
CA ALA A 133 -0.52 4.44 4.41
C ALA A 133 -1.28 3.20 4.87
N CYS A 134 -0.72 2.01 4.60
CA CYS A 134 -1.26 0.73 5.01
C CYS A 134 -0.22 -0.05 5.82
N ASN A 135 0.27 0.54 6.90
CA ASN A 135 1.37 -0.03 7.67
C ASN A 135 1.12 -1.46 8.21
N TRP A 136 2.21 -2.25 8.29
CA TRP A 136 2.18 -3.63 8.73
C TRP A 136 1.70 -3.83 10.19
N ILE A 137 1.82 -2.81 11.05
CA ILE A 137 1.36 -2.88 12.45
C ILE A 137 -0.18 -2.92 12.48
N GLY A 138 -0.82 -2.07 11.69
CA GLY A 138 -2.27 -2.11 11.46
C GLY A 138 -2.68 -3.43 10.80
N GLY A 139 -1.94 -3.86 9.78
CA GLY A 139 -2.16 -5.15 9.10
C GLY A 139 -2.11 -6.35 10.05
N GLU A 140 -1.12 -6.39 10.96
CA GLU A 140 -0.98 -7.46 11.96
C GLU A 140 -2.20 -7.48 12.90
N ARG A 141 -2.58 -6.32 13.44
CA ARG A 141 -3.75 -6.19 14.32
C ARG A 141 -5.03 -6.63 13.61
N THR A 142 -5.21 -6.25 12.35
CA THR A 142 -6.33 -6.69 11.53
C THR A 142 -6.32 -8.20 11.34
N SER A 143 -5.16 -8.80 11.02
CA SER A 143 -5.06 -10.26 10.86
C SER A 143 -5.45 -11.02 12.12
N LEU A 144 -5.04 -10.53 13.30
CA LEU A 144 -5.39 -11.11 14.59
C LEU A 144 -6.87 -10.92 14.97
N ALA A 145 -7.56 -9.95 14.37
CA ALA A 145 -8.97 -9.68 14.61
C ALA A 145 -9.92 -10.52 13.75
N VAL A 146 -9.41 -11.24 12.74
CA VAL A 146 -10.22 -12.12 11.87
C VAL A 146 -10.71 -13.34 12.68
N LYS A 147 -12.00 -13.40 12.97
CA LYS A 147 -12.63 -14.47 13.78
C LYS A 147 -13.12 -15.66 12.95
N HIS A 148 -12.19 -16.37 12.31
CA HIS A 148 -12.48 -17.61 11.59
C HIS A 148 -12.37 -18.86 12.50
N SER A 149 -12.78 -20.03 12.02
CA SER A 149 -12.80 -21.30 12.79
C SER A 149 -11.43 -21.75 13.34
N GLN A 150 -10.32 -21.25 12.78
CA GLN A 150 -8.96 -21.56 13.22
C GLN A 150 -8.23 -20.34 13.83
N ALA A 151 -8.95 -19.26 14.18
CA ALA A 151 -8.36 -18.00 14.66
C ALA A 151 -7.51 -18.18 15.91
N ASP A 152 -7.94 -19.02 16.84
CA ASP A 152 -7.19 -19.35 18.06
C ASP A 152 -5.84 -20.02 17.76
N ALA A 153 -5.80 -20.88 16.75
CA ALA A 153 -4.57 -21.53 16.34
C ALA A 153 -3.65 -20.57 15.56
N PHE A 154 -4.23 -19.69 14.74
CA PHE A 154 -3.51 -18.60 14.07
C PHE A 154 -2.87 -17.63 15.06
N SER A 155 -3.61 -17.17 16.08
CA SER A 155 -3.09 -16.23 17.07
C SER A 155 -1.94 -16.80 17.90
N ARG A 156 -1.89 -18.13 18.09
CA ARG A 156 -0.80 -18.84 18.76
C ARG A 156 0.41 -19.12 17.85
N ALA A 157 0.27 -19.01 16.53
CA ALA A 157 1.38 -19.26 15.62
C ALA A 157 2.47 -18.18 15.77
N GLY A 158 3.72 -18.63 15.78
CA GLY A 158 4.89 -17.75 15.87
C GLY A 158 5.32 -17.24 14.49
N TYR A 159 6.04 -16.13 14.44
CA TYR A 159 6.68 -15.61 13.24
C TYR A 159 7.89 -16.45 12.85
N ALA A 160 7.85 -17.08 11.69
CA ALA A 160 8.99 -17.72 11.05
C ALA A 160 9.59 -16.81 9.98
N ASP A 161 10.91 -16.90 9.78
CA ASP A 161 11.55 -16.19 8.68
C ASP A 161 11.12 -16.76 7.32
N VAL A 162 10.90 -15.88 6.35
CA VAL A 162 10.76 -16.29 4.95
C VAL A 162 12.15 -16.67 4.43
N VAL A 163 12.28 -17.87 3.89
CA VAL A 163 13.52 -18.39 3.34
C VAL A 163 13.46 -18.34 1.82
N LEU A 164 14.40 -17.63 1.21
CA LEU A 164 14.68 -17.66 -0.23
C LEU A 164 16.15 -18.06 -0.43
N ASP A 165 16.46 -18.76 -1.52
CA ASP A 165 17.82 -19.26 -1.77
C ASP A 165 18.85 -18.12 -1.78
N GLY A 166 19.91 -18.26 -0.96
CA GLY A 166 21.14 -17.47 -1.01
C GLY A 166 21.11 -16.07 -0.41
N ALA A 167 20.15 -15.70 0.45
CA ALA A 167 20.04 -14.33 0.95
C ALA A 167 19.64 -14.21 2.43
N GLN A 168 19.79 -12.99 2.96
CA GLN A 168 19.09 -12.55 4.17
C GLN A 168 17.58 -12.68 3.94
N SER A 169 16.85 -13.13 4.97
CA SER A 169 15.40 -13.25 4.92
C SER A 169 14.75 -11.94 4.43
N PRO A 170 13.83 -11.98 3.44
CA PRO A 170 13.11 -10.80 2.96
C PRO A 170 11.93 -10.44 3.85
N GLY A 171 11.67 -11.18 4.93
CA GLY A 171 10.51 -10.93 5.78
C GLY A 171 10.21 -12.02 6.80
N GLN A 172 9.13 -11.83 7.53
CA GLN A 172 8.62 -12.81 8.50
C GLN A 172 7.17 -13.10 8.23
N VAL A 173 6.77 -14.33 8.52
CA VAL A 173 5.40 -14.80 8.35
C VAL A 173 4.89 -15.48 9.63
N ARG A 174 3.69 -15.08 10.05
CA ARG A 174 2.84 -15.88 10.92
C ARG A 174 1.84 -16.60 10.03
N GLN A 175 1.76 -17.93 10.13
CA GLN A 175 0.81 -18.71 9.34
C GLN A 175 0.25 -19.86 10.15
N HIS A 176 -1.06 -20.08 10.00
CA HIS A 176 -1.73 -21.30 10.43
C HIS A 176 -2.71 -21.74 9.34
N GLY A 177 -2.56 -22.98 8.88
CA GLY A 177 -3.33 -23.53 7.78
C GLY A 177 -3.35 -22.60 6.56
N SER A 178 -4.55 -22.18 6.15
CA SER A 178 -4.79 -21.37 4.96
C SER A 178 -4.70 -19.86 5.18
N PHE A 179 -4.36 -19.40 6.40
CA PHE A 179 -4.24 -17.97 6.71
C PHE A 179 -2.80 -17.59 7.07
N SER A 180 -2.27 -16.57 6.40
CA SER A 180 -0.95 -16.02 6.67
C SER A 180 -0.95 -14.49 6.75
N PHE A 181 -0.15 -13.96 7.67
CA PHE A 181 0.24 -12.56 7.73
C PHE A 181 1.76 -12.45 7.52
N VAL A 182 2.17 -11.64 6.55
CA VAL A 182 3.56 -11.51 6.11
C VAL A 182 3.99 -10.04 6.23
N ARG A 183 5.04 -9.82 7.02
CA ARG A 183 5.80 -8.56 7.06
C ARG A 183 7.00 -8.69 6.13
N VAL A 184 7.05 -7.88 5.08
CA VAL A 184 8.15 -7.83 4.11
C VAL A 184 9.10 -6.71 4.46
N TYR A 185 10.36 -7.06 4.63
CA TYR A 185 11.44 -6.15 5.00
C TYR A 185 11.86 -5.26 3.83
N HIS A 186 12.24 -4.02 4.15
CA HIS A 186 12.73 -3.04 3.18
C HIS A 186 11.75 -2.85 2.03
N SER A 187 10.47 -2.68 2.38
CA SER A 187 9.39 -2.58 1.42
C SER A 187 8.35 -1.57 1.84
N GLY A 188 8.05 -0.63 0.94
CA GLY A 188 6.92 0.29 1.09
C GLY A 188 5.60 -0.35 0.65
N HIS A 189 4.66 0.50 0.26
CA HIS A 189 3.30 0.14 -0.16
C HIS A 189 3.27 -0.85 -1.33
N MET A 190 4.15 -0.63 -2.32
CA MET A 190 4.24 -1.46 -3.53
C MET A 190 5.23 -2.59 -3.34
N VAL A 191 4.87 -3.61 -2.56
CA VAL A 191 5.75 -4.75 -2.23
C VAL A 191 6.42 -5.40 -3.46
N PRO A 192 5.71 -5.66 -4.59
CA PRO A 192 6.34 -6.22 -5.78
C PRO A 192 7.40 -5.31 -6.42
N TYR A 193 7.31 -4.00 -6.22
CA TYR A 193 8.34 -3.08 -6.69
C TYR A 193 9.56 -3.08 -5.77
N SER A 194 9.35 -3.03 -4.45
CA SER A 194 10.46 -2.97 -3.49
C SER A 194 11.21 -4.31 -3.36
N GLN A 195 10.48 -5.43 -3.41
CA GLN A 195 11.00 -6.78 -3.20
C GLN A 195 10.45 -7.76 -4.26
N PRO A 196 10.77 -7.59 -5.56
CA PRO A 196 10.14 -8.34 -6.66
C PRO A 196 10.32 -9.85 -6.54
N ARG A 197 11.53 -10.31 -6.19
CA ARG A 197 11.81 -11.74 -5.99
C ARG A 197 11.00 -12.32 -4.84
N ALA A 198 10.89 -11.60 -3.73
CA ALA A 198 10.12 -12.07 -2.58
C ALA A 198 8.63 -12.07 -2.87
N ALA A 199 8.09 -11.01 -3.47
CA ALA A 199 6.69 -10.93 -3.84
C ALA A 199 6.28 -12.08 -4.78
N PHE A 200 7.10 -12.38 -5.80
CA PHE A 200 6.85 -13.47 -6.72
C PHE A 200 6.87 -14.84 -6.03
N GLU A 201 7.87 -15.11 -5.19
CA GLU A 201 7.95 -16.39 -4.48
C GLU A 201 6.83 -16.58 -3.46
N LEU A 202 6.45 -15.53 -2.73
CA LEU A 202 5.32 -15.57 -1.80
C LEU A 202 4.00 -15.84 -2.54
N LEU A 203 3.75 -15.13 -3.65
CA LEU A 203 2.59 -15.39 -4.51
C LEU A 203 2.56 -16.84 -4.98
N ARG A 204 3.68 -17.34 -5.53
CA ARG A 204 3.81 -18.72 -6.01
C ARG A 204 3.50 -19.74 -4.91
N ARG A 205 4.01 -19.54 -3.69
CA ARG A 205 3.75 -20.42 -2.54
C ARG A 205 2.28 -20.45 -2.17
N VAL A 206 1.65 -19.28 -2.07
CA VAL A 206 0.22 -19.15 -1.74
C VAL A 206 -0.63 -19.84 -2.80
N MET A 207 -0.37 -19.58 -4.08
CA MET A 207 -1.12 -20.17 -5.20
C MET A 207 -0.98 -21.69 -5.28
N HIS A 208 0.19 -22.24 -4.94
CA HIS A 208 0.42 -23.69 -4.89
C HIS A 208 0.08 -24.32 -3.53
N ARG A 209 -0.60 -23.59 -2.64
CA ARG A 209 -0.98 -24.07 -1.29
C ARG A 209 0.21 -24.63 -0.51
N LYS A 210 1.37 -23.99 -0.62
CA LYS A 210 2.56 -24.30 0.17
C LYS A 210 2.71 -23.34 1.33
N ASP A 211 3.49 -23.75 2.34
CA ASP A 211 3.85 -22.86 3.42
C ASP A 211 4.61 -21.63 2.90
N VAL A 212 4.28 -20.48 3.48
CA VAL A 212 4.82 -19.19 3.04
C VAL A 212 6.27 -19.03 3.50
N ALA A 213 6.64 -19.64 4.63
CA ALA A 213 7.98 -19.54 5.20
C ALA A 213 9.05 -20.16 4.28
N THR A 214 8.86 -21.39 3.83
CA THR A 214 9.88 -22.14 3.07
C THR A 214 9.44 -22.53 1.66
N GLY A 215 8.14 -22.68 1.42
CA GLY A 215 7.61 -23.18 0.14
C GLY A 215 7.89 -24.68 -0.09
N GLN A 216 8.16 -25.44 0.97
CA GLN A 216 8.53 -26.85 0.91
C GLN A 216 7.40 -27.77 1.44
N VAL A 217 6.55 -27.25 2.31
CA VAL A 217 5.47 -28.00 2.97
C VAL A 217 4.15 -27.72 2.26
N LEU A 218 3.45 -28.78 1.84
CA LEU A 218 2.08 -28.65 1.36
C LEU A 218 1.17 -28.35 2.56
N LEU A 219 0.33 -27.32 2.44
CA LEU A 219 -0.52 -26.86 3.54
C LEU A 219 -1.56 -27.91 3.93
N SER A 220 -1.63 -28.16 5.23
CA SER A 220 -2.73 -28.87 5.89
C SER A 220 -3.41 -27.95 6.89
N ARG A 221 -4.62 -28.30 7.33
CA ARG A 221 -5.33 -27.55 8.39
C ARG A 221 -4.57 -27.48 9.72
N ARG A 222 -3.55 -28.32 9.92
CA ARG A 222 -2.76 -28.37 11.17
C ARG A 222 -1.44 -27.62 11.06
N TYR A 223 -1.02 -27.22 9.85
CA TYR A 223 0.24 -26.51 9.65
C TYR A 223 0.25 -25.21 10.48
N SER A 224 1.34 -24.95 11.18
CA SER A 224 1.57 -23.70 11.91
C SER A 224 3.04 -23.33 11.85
N THR A 225 3.35 -22.05 11.71
CA THR A 225 4.71 -21.53 11.90
C THR A 225 5.09 -21.54 13.40
N ASN A 226 6.36 -21.79 13.70
CA ASN A 226 6.84 -22.09 15.06
C ASN A 226 7.97 -21.17 15.57
N GLY A 227 8.04 -19.92 15.09
CA GLY A 227 9.07 -18.97 15.53
C GLY A 227 8.62 -18.02 16.66
N THR A 228 9.14 -16.78 16.66
CA THR A 228 8.92 -15.84 17.78
C THR A 228 7.49 -15.32 17.82
N PHE A 229 6.94 -15.10 19.01
CA PHE A 229 5.55 -14.61 19.12
C PHE A 229 5.34 -13.22 18.48
N ARG A 230 6.39 -12.38 18.47
CA ARG A 230 6.39 -11.05 17.87
C ARG A 230 7.45 -10.95 16.76
N SER A 231 7.17 -10.14 15.74
CA SER A 231 8.17 -9.71 14.76
C SER A 231 8.94 -8.49 15.30
N THR A 232 10.14 -8.71 15.82
CA THR A 232 10.96 -7.68 16.48
C THR A 232 12.18 -7.25 15.67
N LYS A 233 12.29 -7.69 14.41
CA LYS A 233 13.44 -7.36 13.56
C LYS A 233 13.51 -5.86 13.31
N THR A 234 14.67 -5.30 13.66
CA THR A 234 15.09 -3.94 13.30
C THR A 234 16.08 -4.01 12.15
N LEU A 235 15.91 -3.12 11.17
CA LEU A 235 16.71 -3.10 9.95
C LEU A 235 17.41 -1.74 9.81
N LYS A 236 18.55 -1.72 9.11
CA LYS A 236 19.22 -0.47 8.75
C LYS A 236 18.50 0.16 7.57
N MET A 237 18.09 1.41 7.70
CA MET A 237 17.42 2.15 6.63
C MET A 237 18.28 2.16 5.36
N PRO A 238 17.76 1.70 4.20
CA PRO A 238 18.48 1.80 2.93
C PRO A 238 18.61 3.26 2.50
N PRO A 239 19.55 3.60 1.59
CA PRO A 239 19.56 4.93 1.00
C PRO A 239 18.28 5.17 0.19
N ALA A 240 17.78 6.40 0.23
CA ALA A 240 16.57 6.82 -0.46
C ALA A 240 16.81 6.97 -1.98
N PRO A 241 15.78 6.82 -2.82
CA PRO A 241 15.87 7.14 -4.24
C PRO A 241 16.12 8.64 -4.44
N ALA A 242 16.88 8.99 -5.48
CA ALA A 242 17.04 10.39 -5.87
C ALA A 242 15.68 10.99 -6.29
N VAL A 243 15.43 12.24 -5.90
CA VAL A 243 14.22 12.97 -6.29
C VAL A 243 14.20 13.15 -7.80
N THR A 244 13.13 12.67 -8.45
CA THR A 244 12.93 12.81 -9.89
C THR A 244 11.57 13.43 -10.15
N CYS A 245 11.56 14.67 -10.63
CA CYS A 245 10.33 15.41 -10.89
C CYS A 245 9.70 14.96 -12.23
N HIS A 246 8.60 14.21 -12.14
CA HIS A 246 7.84 13.71 -13.28
C HIS A 246 6.69 14.67 -13.61
N THR A 247 6.60 15.13 -14.86
CA THR A 247 5.59 16.11 -15.30
C THR A 247 4.15 15.60 -15.19
N ARG A 248 3.94 14.29 -15.30
CA ARG A 248 2.63 13.65 -15.11
C ARG A 248 2.33 13.27 -13.66
N ALA A 249 3.24 13.52 -12.72
CA ALA A 249 3.09 13.25 -11.29
C ALA A 249 3.68 14.39 -10.44
N MET A 250 3.47 15.65 -10.86
CA MET A 250 4.15 16.79 -10.24
C MET A 250 3.82 16.97 -8.75
N ALA A 251 2.58 16.70 -8.36
CA ALA A 251 2.11 16.89 -6.98
C ALA A 251 2.85 16.02 -5.96
N SER A 252 3.35 14.85 -6.37
CA SER A 252 4.03 13.89 -5.50
C SER A 252 5.55 13.81 -5.72
N THR A 253 6.06 14.30 -6.85
CA THR A 253 7.47 14.08 -7.24
C THR A 253 8.30 15.34 -7.47
N CYS A 254 7.66 16.52 -7.53
CA CYS A 254 8.34 17.77 -7.86
C CYS A 254 8.42 18.73 -6.67
N ALA A 255 9.58 19.36 -6.50
CA ALA A 255 9.74 20.45 -5.54
C ALA A 255 8.98 21.71 -6.00
N GLU A 256 8.65 22.59 -5.05
CA GLU A 256 7.84 23.80 -5.31
C GLU A 256 8.47 24.71 -6.39
N ASN A 257 9.79 24.85 -6.39
CA ASN A 257 10.50 25.64 -7.41
C ASN A 257 10.44 25.00 -8.80
N GLN A 258 10.39 23.67 -8.88
CA GLN A 258 10.26 22.95 -10.14
C GLN A 258 8.84 23.06 -10.70
N VAL A 259 7.83 22.89 -9.84
CA VAL A 259 6.41 23.10 -10.21
C VAL A 259 6.22 24.51 -10.75
N LYS A 260 6.75 25.52 -10.06
CA LYS A 260 6.69 26.91 -10.51
C LYS A 260 7.38 27.11 -11.87
N ALA A 261 8.57 26.55 -12.07
CA ALA A 261 9.27 26.66 -13.35
C ALA A 261 8.49 26.03 -14.52
N VAL A 262 7.76 24.93 -14.28
CA VAL A 262 6.87 24.34 -15.30
C VAL A 262 5.69 25.27 -15.60
N GLN A 263 5.05 25.83 -14.57
CA GLN A 263 3.93 26.76 -14.71
C GLN A 263 4.33 28.05 -15.44
N ASP A 264 5.52 28.57 -15.15
CA ASP A 264 6.06 29.79 -15.74
C ASP A 264 6.62 29.57 -17.17
N GLY A 265 6.64 28.33 -17.67
CA GLY A 265 7.21 27.98 -18.98
C GLY A 265 8.75 28.03 -19.05
N ASN A 266 9.42 28.10 -17.90
CA ASN A 266 10.88 28.26 -17.78
C ASN A 266 11.61 26.94 -17.50
N ALA A 267 10.90 25.83 -17.33
CA ALA A 267 11.48 24.52 -17.06
C ALA A 267 12.08 23.89 -18.33
N THR A 268 13.26 23.29 -18.20
CA THR A 268 13.78 22.36 -19.21
C THR A 268 13.25 20.97 -18.90
N ILE A 269 12.45 20.41 -19.81
CA ILE A 269 11.82 19.09 -19.67
C ILE A 269 12.42 18.13 -20.70
N ALA A 270 12.86 16.96 -20.26
CA ALA A 270 13.33 15.88 -21.12
C ALA A 270 12.59 14.59 -20.79
N LYS A 271 11.91 13.99 -21.78
CA LYS A 271 11.16 12.72 -21.63
C LYS A 271 10.21 12.71 -20.41
N GLY A 272 9.49 13.83 -20.21
CA GLY A 272 8.55 14.00 -19.10
C GLY A 272 9.19 14.15 -17.71
N ILE A 273 10.47 14.50 -17.65
CA ILE A 273 11.21 14.79 -16.41
C ILE A 273 11.70 16.23 -16.45
N VAL A 274 11.49 16.98 -15.37
CA VAL A 274 12.08 18.33 -15.22
C VAL A 274 13.56 18.19 -14.91
N VAL A 275 14.40 18.59 -15.86
CA VAL A 275 15.88 18.56 -15.75
C VAL A 275 16.40 19.87 -15.16
N LYS A 276 15.76 21.00 -15.49
CA LYS A 276 16.06 22.31 -14.87
C LYS A 276 14.77 23.07 -14.56
N PRO A 277 14.68 23.75 -13.40
CA PRO A 277 15.69 23.77 -12.33
C PRO A 277 15.76 22.43 -11.57
N GLU A 278 16.89 22.19 -10.92
CA GLU A 278 17.00 21.16 -9.88
C GLU A 278 16.14 21.53 -8.66
N PRO A 279 15.78 20.58 -7.78
CA PRO A 279 15.12 20.90 -6.51
C PRO A 279 15.92 21.95 -5.72
N ALA A 280 15.24 22.91 -5.08
CA ALA A 280 15.90 23.93 -4.29
C ALA A 280 16.79 23.33 -3.18
N PRO A 281 17.94 23.95 -2.84
CA PRO A 281 18.79 23.47 -1.74
C PRO A 281 18.01 23.27 -0.44
N GLY A 282 18.25 22.17 0.25
CA GLY A 282 17.52 21.80 1.47
C GLY A 282 16.21 21.03 1.23
N THR A 283 15.74 20.93 -0.02
CA THR A 283 14.70 19.95 -0.36
C THR A 283 15.18 18.55 0.01
N CYS A 284 14.38 17.82 0.79
CA CYS A 284 14.75 16.49 1.28
C CYS A 284 16.03 16.46 2.13
N ALA A 285 16.31 17.52 2.91
CA ALA A 285 17.45 17.54 3.82
C ALA A 285 17.43 16.37 4.81
N GLY A 286 18.59 15.73 5.01
CA GLY A 286 18.77 14.60 5.93
C GLY A 286 18.64 13.21 5.29
N PHE A 287 18.28 13.11 4.02
CA PHE A 287 18.31 11.85 3.28
C PHE A 287 19.68 11.60 2.63
N LYS A 288 20.14 10.35 2.71
CA LYS A 288 21.26 9.85 1.90
C LYS A 288 20.66 9.19 0.67
N PHE A 289 20.97 9.73 -0.51
CA PHE A 289 20.44 9.19 -1.75
C PHE A 289 21.31 8.05 -2.29
N ARG A 290 20.67 7.10 -2.97
CA ARG A 290 21.36 6.13 -3.82
C ARG A 290 22.07 6.91 -4.93
N ALA A 291 23.29 6.50 -5.28
CA ALA A 291 23.94 7.00 -6.48
C ALA A 291 23.03 6.69 -7.68
N SER A 292 22.85 7.65 -8.58
CA SER A 292 22.14 7.43 -9.84
C SER A 292 22.87 6.34 -10.62
N SER A 293 22.23 5.19 -10.82
CA SER A 293 22.65 4.24 -11.84
C SER A 293 22.27 4.84 -13.19
N GLU A 294 23.27 5.21 -13.98
CA GLU A 294 23.13 5.58 -15.40
C GLU A 294 22.36 4.52 -16.19
#